data_AF-A0A938GSA7-F1
#
_entry.id   AF-A0A938GSA7-F1
#
_cell.length_a   1.000
_cell.length_b   1.000
_cell.length_c   1.000
_cell.angle_alpha   90.00
_cell.angle_beta   90.00
_cell.angle_gamma   90.00
#
_symmetry.space_group_name_H-M   'P 1'
#
loop_
_entity.id
_entity.type
_entity.pdbx_description
1 polymer ?
#
loop_
_entity_poly.entity_id
_entity_poly.type
_entity_poly.pdbx_seq_one_letter_code
_entity_poly.pdbx_strand_id
1 'polypeptide(L)'
;AIAVGIRRPVATEFSFLVGIPTMFAATALELHQLLKTGVVFTGSEVQLILLGCVTSAISAFLVVRWLLRYVLTHDFVAFGYYRIALGIALFILLTRPTGP
;
A
#
# COMPACT_ATOMS: atom_id res chain seq x y z
N ALA A 1 0.67 -6.69 -17.57
CA ALA A 1 -0.05 -5.65 -18.35
C ALA A 1 0.89 -4.85 -19.27
N ILE A 2 1.93 -4.18 -18.75
CA ILE A 2 2.89 -3.41 -19.58
C ILE A 2 3.67 -4.31 -20.55
N ALA A 3 4.05 -5.52 -20.12
CA ALA A 3 4.68 -6.53 -20.99
C ALA A 3 3.78 -7.06 -22.13
N VAL A 4 2.47 -6.79 -22.10
CA VAL A 4 1.48 -7.28 -23.08
C VAL A 4 1.05 -6.16 -24.05
N GLY A 5 1.67 -4.97 -24.00
CA GLY A 5 1.38 -3.87 -24.93
C GLY A 5 0.13 -3.03 -24.61
N ILE A 6 -0.46 -3.22 -23.42
CA ILE A 6 -1.60 -2.42 -22.97
C ILE A 6 -1.15 -0.98 -22.68
N ARG A 7 -1.92 0.00 -23.16
CA ARG A 7 -1.70 1.43 -22.89
C ARG A 7 -1.54 1.65 -21.37
N ARG A 8 -0.45 2.31 -20.98
CA ARG A 8 -0.05 2.62 -19.59
C ARG A 8 -1.22 3.01 -18.64
N PRO A 9 -2.16 3.91 -19.00
CA PRO A 9 -3.28 4.25 -18.12
C PRO A 9 -4.24 3.08 -17.86
N VAL A 10 -4.53 2.25 -18.87
CA VAL A 10 -5.45 1.11 -18.75
C VAL A 10 -4.84 0.02 -17.86
N ALA A 11 -3.51 -0.16 -17.92
CA ALA A 11 -2.81 -1.09 -17.03
C ALA A 11 -2.91 -0.68 -15.55
N THR A 12 -2.85 0.63 -15.26
CA THR A 12 -3.01 1.16 -13.91
C THR A 12 -4.43 1.00 -13.40
N GLU A 13 -5.44 1.29 -14.23
CA GLU A 13 -6.86 1.11 -13.87
C GLU A 13 -7.19 -0.36 -13.58
N PHE A 14 -6.71 -1.29 -14.42
CA PHE A 14 -6.84 -2.73 -14.16
C PHE A 14 -6.19 -3.13 -12.83
N SER A 15 -5.02 -2.59 -12.51
CA SER A 15 -4.33 -2.88 -11.25
C SER A 15 -5.10 -2.36 -10.03
N PHE A 16 -5.78 -1.21 -10.16
CA PHE A 16 -6.68 -0.71 -9.12
C PHE A 16 -7.91 -1.60 -8.95
N LEU A 17 -8.54 -2.01 -10.06
CA LEU A 17 -9.71 -2.89 -10.02
C LEU A 17 -9.40 -4.24 -9.35
N VAL A 18 -8.22 -4.81 -9.62
CA VAL A 18 -7.74 -6.03 -8.95
C VAL A 18 -7.26 -5.76 -7.52
N GLY A 19 -6.77 -4.56 -7.24
CA GLY A 19 -6.34 -4.13 -5.91
C GLY A 19 -7.47 -4.11 -4.89
N ILE A 20 -8.69 -3.73 -5.28
CA ILE A 20 -9.86 -3.66 -4.38
C ILE A 20 -10.20 -5.03 -3.75
N PRO A 21 -10.46 -6.12 -4.51
CA PRO A 21 -10.80 -7.42 -3.92
C PRO A 21 -9.63 -8.03 -3.15
N THR A 22 -8.39 -7.80 -3.60
CA THR A 22 -7.20 -8.36 -2.92
C THR A 22 -6.94 -7.71 -1.57
N MET A 23 -7.00 -6.37 -1.49
CA MET A 23 -6.84 -5.64 -0.23
C MET A 23 -8.00 -5.93 0.72
N PHE A 24 -9.24 -5.98 0.22
CA PHE A 24 -10.39 -6.34 1.04
C PHE A 24 -10.28 -7.75 1.64
N ALA A 25 -9.83 -8.72 0.82
CA ALA A 25 -9.57 -10.07 1.29
C ALA A 25 -8.47 -10.12 2.36
N ALA A 26 -7.36 -9.41 2.14
CA ALA A 26 -6.26 -9.33 3.12
C ALA A 26 -6.73 -8.73 4.46
N THR A 27 -7.42 -7.59 4.43
CA THR A 27 -7.96 -6.95 5.65
C THR A 27 -8.95 -7.86 6.37
N ALA A 28 -9.83 -8.56 5.65
CA ALA A 28 -10.80 -9.47 6.26
C ALA A 28 -10.11 -10.67 6.93
N LEU A 29 -9.07 -11.24 6.31
CA LEU A 29 -8.28 -12.32 6.89
C LEU A 29 -7.53 -11.87 8.13
N GLU A 30 -6.91 -10.69 8.09
CA GLU A 30 -6.18 -10.11 9.21
C GLU A 30 -7.12 -9.82 10.40
N LEU A 31 -8.31 -9.26 10.14
CA LEU A 31 -9.33 -9.06 11.16
C LEU A 31 -9.80 -10.39 11.78
N HIS A 32 -10.00 -11.41 10.96
CA HIS A 32 -10.37 -12.74 11.45
C HIS A 32 -9.26 -13.39 12.30
N GLN A 33 -7.99 -13.17 11.95
CA GLN A 33 -6.84 -13.60 12.77
C GLN A 33 -6.79 -12.86 14.12
N LEU A 34 -7.03 -11.55 14.13
CA LEU A 34 -7.04 -10.74 15.36
C LEU A 34 -8.14 -11.19 16.33
N LEU A 35 -9.33 -11.49 15.82
CA LEU A 35 -10.44 -12.06 16.61
C LEU A 35 -10.10 -13.42 17.22
N LYS A 36 -9.40 -14.29 16.47
CA LYS A 36 -8.94 -15.59 16.98
C LYS A 36 -7.84 -15.49 18.03
N THR A 37 -7.04 -14.43 17.97
CA THR A 37 -5.90 -14.22 18.88
C THR A 37 -6.35 -13.62 20.22
N GLY A 38 -7.64 -13.24 20.36
CA GLY A 38 -8.21 -12.78 21.62
C GLY A 38 -7.79 -11.37 22.02
N VAL A 39 -7.34 -10.55 21.06
CA VAL A 39 -6.99 -9.14 21.30
C VAL A 39 -8.28 -8.38 21.61
N VAL A 40 -8.43 -7.95 22.86
CA VAL A 40 -9.57 -7.14 23.30
C VAL A 40 -9.26 -5.69 22.94
N PHE A 41 -9.85 -5.19 21.86
CA PHE A 41 -9.72 -3.78 21.50
C PHE A 41 -10.39 -2.91 22.57
N THR A 42 -9.60 -2.04 23.17
CA THR A 42 -10.09 -1.01 24.08
C THR A 42 -10.86 0.05 23.27
N GLY A 43 -11.89 0.67 23.84
CA GLY A 43 -12.73 1.65 23.11
C GLY A 43 -11.94 2.81 22.49
N SER A 44 -10.80 3.17 23.07
CA SER A 44 -9.86 4.18 22.53
C SER A 44 -9.10 3.71 21.28
N GLU A 45 -8.75 2.43 21.19
CA GLU A 45 -8.04 1.88 20.02
C GLU A 45 -8.95 1.83 18.80
N VAL A 46 -10.23 1.51 19.01
CA VAL A 46 -11.25 1.57 17.95
C VAL A 46 -11.37 2.98 17.37
N GLN A 47 -11.33 4.01 18.21
CA GLN A 47 -11.33 5.40 17.75
C GLN A 47 -10.09 5.75 16.91
N LEU A 48 -8.91 5.28 17.33
CA LEU A 48 -7.66 5.45 16.59
C LEU A 48 -7.68 4.74 15.23
N ILE A 49 -8.18 3.50 15.17
CA ILE A 49 -8.35 2.76 13.92
C ILE A 49 -9.31 3.48 12.99
N LEU A 50 -10.43 4.01 13.52
CA LEU A 50 -11.38 4.76 12.71
C LEU A 50 -10.76 6.03 12.11
N LEU A 51 -10.01 6.77 12.92
CA LEU A 51 -9.28 7.97 12.48
C LEU A 51 -8.22 7.64 11.43
N GLY A 52 -7.47 6.54 11.64
CA GLY A 52 -6.50 5.99 10.69
C GLY A 52 -7.17 5.62 9.36
N CYS A 53 -8.29 4.90 9.40
CA CYS A 53 -9.06 4.56 8.21
C CYS A 53 -9.50 5.79 7.43
N VAL A 54 -10.04 6.82 8.10
CA VAL A 54 -10.50 8.06 7.42
C VAL A 54 -9.32 8.82 6.82
N THR A 55 -8.24 9.02 7.58
CA THR A 55 -7.05 9.75 7.10
C THR A 55 -6.35 9.01 5.95
N SER A 56 -6.20 7.69 6.05
CA SER A 56 -5.68 6.85 4.98
C SER A 56 -6.57 6.88 3.74
N ALA A 57 -7.90 6.79 3.87
CA ALA A 57 -8.82 6.85 2.75
C ALA A 57 -8.68 8.17 1.97
N ILE A 58 -8.67 9.31 2.67
CA ILE A 58 -8.50 10.63 2.04
C ILE A 58 -7.15 10.70 1.32
N SER A 59 -6.07 10.27 1.98
CA SER A 59 -4.73 10.28 1.40
C SER A 59 -4.64 9.40 0.15
N ALA A 60 -5.27 8.21 0.16
CA ALA A 60 -5.28 7.29 -0.96
C ALA A 60 -6.01 7.90 -2.15
N PHE A 61 -7.20 8.48 -1.97
CA PHE A 61 -7.91 9.16 -3.06
C PHE A 61 -7.09 10.30 -3.69
N LEU A 62 -6.42 11.11 -2.87
CA LEU A 62 -5.57 12.20 -3.35
C LEU A 62 -4.38 11.66 -4.17
N VAL A 63 -3.68 10.65 -3.64
CA VAL A 63 -2.52 10.03 -4.28
C VAL A 63 -2.90 9.34 -5.58
N VAL A 64 -4.01 8.59 -5.62
CA VAL A 64 -4.45 7.90 -6.84
C VAL A 64 -4.74 8.90 -7.96
N ARG A 65 -5.45 9.99 -7.65
CA ARG A 65 -5.75 11.04 -8.63
C ARG A 65 -4.47 11.71 -9.15
N TRP A 66 -3.50 11.96 -8.27
CA TRP A 66 -2.21 12.52 -8.64
C TRP A 66 -1.37 11.53 -9.49
N LEU A 67 -1.32 10.27 -9.08
CA LEU A 67 -0.57 9.21 -9.74
C LEU A 67 -1.08 8.96 -11.16
N LEU A 68 -2.40 8.91 -11.35
CA LEU A 68 -3.00 8.75 -12.68
C LEU A 68 -2.59 9.89 -13.61
N ARG A 69 -2.50 11.13 -13.11
CA ARG A 69 -2.02 12.29 -13.89
C ARG A 69 -0.51 12.21 -14.17
N TYR A 70 0.29 11.75 -13.19
CA TYR A 70 1.73 11.63 -13.32
C TYR A 70 2.14 10.54 -14.33
N VAL A 71 1.51 9.36 -14.26
CA VAL A 71 1.76 8.23 -15.18
C VAL A 71 1.44 8.56 -16.63
N LEU A 72 0.53 9.51 -16.87
CA LEU A 72 0.22 10.00 -18.22
C LEU A 72 1.31 10.89 -18.82
N THR A 73 2.21 11.46 -18.00
CA THR A 73 3.18 12.47 -18.43
C THR A 73 4.65 12.11 -18.16
N HIS A 74 4.95 11.22 -17.22
CA HIS A 74 6.31 10.87 -16.81
C HIS A 74 6.55 9.36 -16.74
N ASP A 75 7.79 8.93 -17.02
CA ASP A 75 8.23 7.54 -16.96
C ASP A 75 8.47 7.04 -15.52
N PHE A 76 8.28 5.74 -15.28
CA PHE A 76 8.41 5.08 -13.95
C PHE A 76 9.84 5.01 -13.39
N VAL A 77 10.82 5.66 -14.03
CA VAL A 77 12.26 5.57 -13.69
C VAL A 77 12.54 6.09 -12.28
N ALA A 78 11.91 7.20 -11.88
CA ALA A 78 12.06 7.77 -10.54
C ALA A 78 11.61 6.78 -9.44
N PHE A 79 10.55 6.01 -9.71
CA PHE A 79 10.03 5.01 -8.77
C PHE A 79 10.98 3.80 -8.65
N GLY A 80 11.67 3.44 -9.74
CA GLY A 80 12.70 2.41 -9.75
C GLY A 80 13.89 2.79 -8.88
N TYR A 81 14.42 4.00 -9.04
CA TYR A 81 15.54 4.51 -8.22
C TYR A 81 15.17 4.59 -6.73
N TYR A 82 13.96 5.06 -6.41
CA TYR A 82 13.46 5.09 -5.03
C TYR A 82 13.46 3.69 -4.39
N ARG A 83 12.97 2.66 -5.10
CA ARG A 83 12.95 1.29 -4.59
C ARG A 83 14.35 0.70 -4.39
N ILE A 84 15.30 0.97 -5.29
CA ILE A 84 16.68 0.48 -5.14
C ILE A 84 17.35 1.13 -3.92
N ALA A 85 17.21 2.46 -3.76
CA ALA A 85 17.75 3.17 -2.61
C ALA A 85 17.13 2.68 -1.29
N LEU A 86 15.81 2.49 -1.23
CA LEU A 86 15.12 1.94 -0.06
C LEU A 86 15.57 0.51 0.24
N GLY A 87 15.70 -0.34 -0.79
CA GLY A 87 16.15 -1.72 -0.64
C GLY A 87 17.55 -1.80 -0.04
N ILE A 88 18.48 -0.95 -0.49
CA ILE A 88 19.83 -0.84 0.09
C ILE A 88 19.77 -0.34 1.54
N ALA A 89 18.95 0.68 1.82
CA ALA A 89 18.79 1.20 3.18
C ALA A 89 18.24 0.15 4.15
N LEU A 90 17.21 -0.60 3.73
CA LEU A 90 16.63 -1.71 4.50
C LEU A 90 17.64 -2.85 4.70
N PHE A 91 18.42 -3.19 3.67
CA PHE A 91 19.45 -4.22 3.76
C PHE A 91 20.53 -3.84 4.79
N ILE A 92 20.98 -2.58 4.79
CA ILE A 92 21.93 -2.06 5.77
C ILE A 92 21.31 -2.04 7.18
N LEU A 93 20.03 -1.65 7.31
CA LEU A 93 19.35 -1.61 8.59
C LEU A 93 19.11 -3.02 9.17
N LEU A 94 18.74 -4.00 8.34
CA LEU A 94 18.50 -5.37 8.79
C LEU A 94 19.79 -6.12 9.13
N THR A 95 20.89 -5.80 8.45
CA THR A 95 22.22 -6.32 8.77
C THR A 95 22.86 -5.64 9.98
N ARG A 96 22.29 -4.53 10.48
CA ARG A 96 22.60 -4.02 11.82
C ARG A 96 21.84 -4.91 12.80
N PRO A 97 22.53 -5.76 13.60
CA PRO A 97 21.85 -6.55 14.61
C PRO A 97 21.19 -5.57 15.58
N THR A 98 19.87 -5.49 15.52
CA THR A 98 19.05 -5.03 16.64
C THR A 98 19.36 -6.01 17.77
N GLY A 99 20.30 -5.61 18.63
CA GLY A 99 20.63 -6.35 19.85
C GLY A 99 19.39 -6.50 20.74
N PRO A 100 19.36 -7.56 21.56
CA PRO A 100 18.23 -7.90 22.43
C PRO A 100 17.88 -6.79 23.42
#